data_AF-D6GVJ0-F1
#
_entry.id   AF-D6GVJ0-F1
#
_cell.length_a   1.000
_cell.length_b   1.000
_cell.length_c   1.000
_cell.angle_alpha   90.00
_cell.angle_beta   90.00
_cell.angle_gamma   90.00
#
_symmetry.space_group_name_H-M   'P 1'
#
loop_
_entity.id
_entity.type
_entity.pdbx_description
1 polymer ?
#
loop_
_entity_poly.entity_id
_entity_poly.type
_entity_poly.pdbx_seq_one_letter_code
_entity_poly.pdbx_strand_id
1 'polypeptide(L)'
;MYESEVVYNSVKKELEALGVIFCDTDTAVREHPELVKKYFGKVISPNDNKFAALNSAVWSGGSFIYVPKGVKVPMPLQAYFRINAANMGQFERTLIIADEGADLTYIEGCTAPVYSKDALHAAVVEVIAHKNAHVKYITVQNWSSDVYNLVTKRAFAYANAFVEWVDANMGSKVTEKYPSVYLMERGAKSNVLSVALANKGQHQDTGTKAVHLAPDTSSVIRSKSICLNGGRTTYRGLVKVNKGATDIKSST
;
A
#
# COMPACT_ATOMS: atom_id res chain seq x y z
N MET A 1 -1.95 -4.63 29.50
CA MET A 1 -0.98 -5.38 28.66
C MET A 1 -1.23 -6.90 28.64
N TYR A 2 -2.18 -7.45 29.42
CA TYR A 2 -2.47 -8.90 29.45
C TYR A 2 -3.60 -9.35 28.50
N GLU A 3 -4.58 -8.50 28.17
CA GLU A 3 -5.67 -8.84 27.22
C GLU A 3 -5.22 -8.88 25.76
N SER A 4 -4.12 -8.19 25.42
CA SER A 4 -3.65 -8.00 24.05
C SER A 4 -3.08 -9.29 23.43
N GLU A 5 -2.34 -10.09 24.20
CA GLU A 5 -1.69 -11.31 23.72
C GLU A 5 -2.68 -12.45 23.48
N VAL A 6 -3.72 -12.56 24.33
CA VAL A 6 -4.75 -13.60 24.20
C VAL A 6 -5.57 -13.39 22.93
N VAL A 7 -5.96 -12.13 22.66
CA VAL A 7 -6.68 -11.75 21.43
C VAL A 7 -5.79 -11.92 20.19
N TYR A 8 -4.50 -11.56 20.26
CA TYR A 8 -3.59 -11.73 19.13
C TYR A 8 -3.40 -13.21 18.76
N ASN A 9 -3.24 -14.08 19.76
CA ASN A 9 -3.07 -15.51 19.54
C ASN A 9 -4.33 -16.21 19.02
N SER A 10 -5.53 -15.77 19.42
CA SER A 10 -6.78 -16.32 18.87
C SER A 10 -6.97 -15.92 17.41
N VAL A 11 -6.73 -14.64 17.09
CA VAL A 11 -6.80 -14.11 15.72
C VAL A 11 -5.81 -14.83 14.80
N LYS A 12 -4.57 -15.05 15.26
CA LYS A 12 -3.57 -15.76 14.48
C LYS A 12 -4.02 -17.19 14.13
N LYS A 13 -4.56 -17.93 15.09
CA LYS A 13 -5.07 -19.30 14.86
C LYS A 13 -6.24 -19.33 13.88
N GLU A 14 -7.15 -18.36 13.95
CA GLU A 14 -8.26 -18.24 13.00
C GLU A 14 -7.77 -17.99 11.57
N LEU A 15 -6.78 -17.11 11.40
CA LEU A 15 -6.16 -16.85 10.10
C LEU A 15 -5.41 -18.09 9.56
N GLU A 16 -4.66 -18.77 10.41
CA GLU A 16 -3.95 -20.01 10.08
C GLU A 16 -4.94 -21.12 9.66
N ALA A 17 -6.09 -21.24 10.34
CA ALA A 17 -7.15 -22.18 9.99
C ALA A 17 -7.79 -21.90 8.62
N LEU A 18 -7.78 -20.64 8.18
CA LEU A 18 -8.21 -20.22 6.83
C LEU A 18 -7.09 -20.34 5.79
N GLY A 19 -5.88 -20.76 6.18
CA GLY A 19 -4.70 -20.82 5.33
C GLY A 19 -4.12 -19.46 4.98
N VAL A 20 -4.53 -18.39 5.67
CA VAL A 20 -4.00 -17.05 5.49
C VAL A 20 -2.61 -16.99 6.10
N ILE A 21 -1.64 -16.51 5.32
CA ILE A 21 -0.30 -16.20 5.82
C ILE A 21 -0.28 -14.71 6.09
N PHE A 22 -0.06 -14.33 7.36
CA PHE A 22 0.19 -12.95 7.76
C PHE A 22 1.38 -12.90 8.72
N CYS A 23 2.53 -12.48 8.20
CA CYS A 23 3.78 -12.37 8.94
C CYS A 23 4.62 -11.19 8.46
N ASP A 24 5.76 -10.94 9.09
CA ASP A 24 6.75 -9.99 8.59
C ASP A 24 7.49 -10.55 7.37
N THR A 25 8.05 -9.66 6.54
CA THR A 25 8.70 -10.03 5.28
C THR A 25 9.96 -10.89 5.50
N ASP A 26 10.67 -10.74 6.62
CA ASP A 26 11.84 -11.56 6.95
C ASP A 26 11.44 -13.02 7.25
N THR A 27 10.38 -13.22 8.03
CA THR A 27 9.76 -14.52 8.28
C THR A 27 9.25 -15.16 6.98
N ALA A 28 8.59 -14.38 6.11
CA ALA A 28 8.09 -14.88 4.84
C ALA A 28 9.20 -15.39 3.91
N VAL A 29 10.36 -14.72 3.86
CA VAL A 29 11.53 -15.18 3.09
C VAL A 29 12.02 -16.54 3.60
N ARG A 30 12.02 -16.76 4.91
CA ARG A 30 12.50 -18.00 5.53
C ARG A 30 11.49 -19.15 5.41
N GLU A 31 10.22 -18.89 5.66
CA GLU A 31 9.19 -19.91 5.84
C GLU A 31 8.33 -20.13 4.59
N HIS A 32 8.25 -19.13 3.69
CA HIS A 32 7.49 -19.18 2.45
C HIS A 32 8.30 -18.73 1.22
N PRO A 33 9.55 -19.20 1.03
CA PRO A 33 10.47 -18.69 0.00
C PRO A 33 9.91 -18.83 -1.42
N GLU A 34 9.13 -19.86 -1.71
CA GLU A 34 8.55 -20.09 -3.04
C GLU A 34 7.52 -19.01 -3.41
N LEU A 35 6.68 -18.59 -2.46
CA LEU A 35 5.71 -17.51 -2.68
C LEU A 35 6.42 -16.17 -2.83
N VAL A 36 7.39 -15.88 -1.94
CA VAL A 36 8.16 -14.65 -2.01
C VAL A 36 8.89 -14.56 -3.36
N LYS A 37 9.63 -15.60 -3.76
CA LYS A 37 10.36 -15.64 -5.04
C LYS A 37 9.45 -15.47 -6.25
N LYS A 38 8.20 -15.96 -6.18
CA LYS A 38 7.22 -15.83 -7.26
C LYS A 38 6.74 -14.39 -7.46
N TYR A 39 6.53 -13.64 -6.38
CA TYR A 39 5.83 -12.34 -6.43
C TYR A 39 6.69 -11.12 -6.12
N PHE A 40 7.77 -11.28 -5.36
CA PHE A 40 8.62 -10.18 -4.93
C PHE A 40 9.20 -9.41 -6.12
N GLY A 41 9.03 -8.09 -6.13
CA GLY A 41 9.55 -7.22 -7.19
C GLY A 41 8.85 -7.35 -8.54
N LYS A 42 7.76 -8.10 -8.64
CA LYS A 42 6.98 -8.25 -9.89
C LYS A 42 6.18 -7.02 -10.23
N VAL A 43 5.70 -6.31 -9.23
CA VAL A 43 4.87 -5.11 -9.40
C VAL A 43 5.76 -3.86 -9.38
N ILE A 44 6.73 -3.83 -8.46
CA ILE A 44 7.70 -2.74 -8.32
C ILE A 44 9.11 -3.34 -8.33
N SER A 45 9.72 -3.35 -9.51
CA SER A 45 11.11 -3.78 -9.72
C SER A 45 12.09 -2.86 -8.99
N PRO A 46 13.29 -3.37 -8.59
CA PRO A 46 14.38 -2.52 -8.11
C PRO A 46 14.75 -1.38 -9.08
N ASN A 47 14.47 -1.53 -10.38
CA ASN A 47 14.76 -0.50 -11.40
C ASN A 47 13.62 0.54 -11.58
N ASP A 48 12.55 0.46 -10.79
CA ASP A 48 11.37 1.34 -10.97
C ASP A 48 11.71 2.82 -10.76
N ASN A 49 12.41 3.12 -9.66
CA ASN A 49 12.91 4.43 -9.32
C ASN A 49 14.01 4.32 -8.25
N LYS A 50 14.74 5.41 -8.01
CA LYS A 50 15.87 5.43 -7.06
C LYS A 50 15.51 5.00 -5.62
N PHE A 51 14.28 5.28 -5.16
CA PHE A 51 13.84 4.91 -3.81
C PHE A 51 13.39 3.46 -3.75
N ALA A 52 12.77 2.94 -4.81
CA ALA A 52 12.51 1.52 -4.97
C ALA A 52 13.82 0.71 -5.04
N ALA A 53 14.83 1.21 -5.75
CA ALA A 53 16.16 0.59 -5.79
C ALA A 53 16.80 0.52 -4.41
N LEU A 54 16.81 1.64 -3.68
CA LEU A 54 17.31 1.72 -2.31
C LEU A 54 16.56 0.76 -1.40
N ASN A 55 15.22 0.81 -1.39
CA ASN A 55 14.39 -0.11 -0.62
C ASN A 55 14.72 -1.57 -0.97
N SER A 56 14.78 -1.91 -2.26
CA SER A 56 15.16 -3.25 -2.73
C SER A 56 16.56 -3.70 -2.31
N ALA A 57 17.48 -2.80 -1.98
CA ALA A 57 18.82 -3.16 -1.54
C ALA A 57 18.93 -3.34 -0.01
N VAL A 58 18.14 -2.57 0.76
CA VAL A 58 18.32 -2.47 2.22
C VAL A 58 17.04 -2.67 3.02
N TRP A 59 15.98 -3.24 2.43
CA TRP A 59 14.72 -3.42 3.15
C TRP A 59 14.94 -4.24 4.42
N SER A 60 14.17 -3.90 5.45
CA SER A 60 14.09 -4.66 6.68
C SER A 60 12.69 -4.47 7.24
N GLY A 61 12.01 -5.56 7.57
CA GLY A 61 10.61 -5.55 7.96
C GLY A 61 9.63 -5.21 6.84
N GLY A 62 8.39 -4.91 7.24
CA GLY A 62 7.23 -4.84 6.37
C GLY A 62 6.26 -5.99 6.67
N SER A 63 5.26 -6.17 5.81
CA SER A 63 4.27 -7.23 5.97
C SER A 63 4.17 -8.09 4.73
N PHE A 64 4.12 -9.39 4.93
CA PHE A 64 3.80 -10.37 3.90
C PHE A 64 2.41 -10.95 4.19
N ILE A 65 1.53 -10.84 3.20
CA ILE A 65 0.15 -11.34 3.29
C ILE A 65 -0.14 -12.21 2.07
N TYR A 66 -0.57 -13.44 2.30
CA TYR A 66 -1.13 -14.30 1.28
C TYR A 66 -2.50 -14.79 1.73
N VAL A 67 -3.52 -14.55 0.90
CA VAL A 67 -4.89 -15.01 1.12
C VAL A 67 -5.23 -16.06 0.05
N PRO A 68 -5.54 -17.31 0.44
CA PRO A 68 -5.82 -18.39 -0.51
C PRO A 68 -7.09 -18.18 -1.34
N LYS A 69 -7.22 -18.99 -2.39
CA LYS A 69 -8.37 -18.97 -3.30
C LYS A 69 -9.70 -19.08 -2.56
N GLY A 70 -10.62 -18.15 -2.84
CA GLY A 70 -11.97 -18.10 -2.30
C GLY A 70 -12.08 -17.72 -0.82
N VAL A 71 -10.96 -17.48 -0.13
CA VAL A 71 -10.96 -17.12 1.29
C VAL A 71 -11.34 -15.66 1.48
N LYS A 72 -12.32 -15.41 2.35
CA LYS A 72 -12.72 -14.08 2.78
C LYS A 72 -12.23 -13.87 4.21
N VAL A 73 -11.31 -12.93 4.41
CA VAL A 73 -10.77 -12.63 5.72
C VAL A 73 -11.85 -11.89 6.53
N PRO A 74 -12.31 -12.44 7.68
CA PRO A 74 -13.49 -11.93 8.37
C PRO A 74 -13.25 -10.61 9.12
N MET A 75 -11.98 -10.27 9.38
CA MET A 75 -11.58 -9.02 10.03
C MET A 75 -10.45 -8.31 9.26
N PRO A 76 -10.28 -6.99 9.43
CA PRO A 76 -9.13 -6.29 8.89
C PRO A 76 -7.82 -6.82 9.48
N LEU A 77 -6.83 -7.06 8.61
CA LEU A 77 -5.45 -7.33 9.01
C LEU A 77 -4.78 -6.00 9.32
N GLN A 78 -4.20 -5.83 10.50
CA GLN A 78 -3.59 -4.57 10.90
C GLN A 78 -2.11 -4.76 11.24
N ALA A 79 -1.26 -3.97 10.60
CA ALA A 79 0.14 -3.79 11.00
C ALA A 79 0.34 -2.36 11.49
N TYR A 80 1.11 -2.21 12.56
CA TYR A 80 1.46 -0.90 13.12
C TYR A 80 2.97 -0.74 13.13
N PHE A 81 3.47 0.17 12.30
CA PHE A 81 4.91 0.47 12.24
C PHE A 81 5.20 1.70 13.10
N ARG A 82 6.04 1.52 14.13
CA ARG A 82 6.60 2.61 14.95
C ARG A 82 8.05 2.83 14.59
N ILE A 83 8.41 4.07 14.25
CA ILE A 83 9.81 4.48 14.23
C ILE A 83 10.25 4.58 15.69
N ASN A 84 11.22 3.75 16.11
CA ASN A 84 11.72 3.70 17.48
C ASN A 84 13.13 4.28 17.66
N ALA A 85 13.80 4.73 16.60
CA ALA A 85 15.20 5.16 16.68
C ALA A 85 15.50 6.44 15.88
N ALA A 86 16.24 7.35 16.51
CA ALA A 86 16.75 8.56 15.88
C ALA A 86 17.76 8.20 14.76
N ASN A 87 17.73 8.94 13.65
CA ASN A 87 18.61 8.77 12.47
C ASN A 87 18.42 7.47 11.65
N MET A 88 17.33 6.73 11.80
CA MET A 88 17.09 5.53 10.98
C MET A 88 16.18 5.83 9.79
N GLY A 89 16.62 5.45 8.59
CA GLY A 89 15.73 5.34 7.43
C GLY A 89 14.83 4.11 7.58
N GLN A 90 13.53 4.25 7.33
CA GLN A 90 12.60 3.13 7.30
C GLN A 90 12.37 2.68 5.86
N PHE A 91 12.77 1.45 5.57
CA PHE A 91 12.71 0.84 4.24
C PHE A 91 11.85 -0.41 4.27
N GLU A 92 10.63 -0.31 4.81
CA GLU A 92 9.74 -1.45 4.88
C GLU A 92 9.25 -1.87 3.49
N ARG A 93 8.99 -3.17 3.32
CA ARG A 93 8.43 -3.68 2.09
C ARG A 93 7.26 -4.60 2.34
N THR A 94 6.08 -4.13 1.95
CA THR A 94 4.83 -4.87 2.09
C THR A 94 4.48 -5.58 0.78
N LEU A 95 4.19 -6.87 0.86
CA LEU A 95 3.80 -7.72 -0.27
C LEU A 95 2.49 -8.44 0.07
N ILE A 96 1.43 -8.10 -0.66
CA ILE A 96 0.09 -8.66 -0.47
C ILE A 96 -0.32 -9.42 -1.73
N ILE A 97 -0.69 -10.68 -1.57
CA ILE A 97 -1.20 -11.54 -2.62
C ILE A 97 -2.58 -12.03 -2.22
N ALA A 98 -3.59 -11.63 -2.98
CA ALA A 98 -4.95 -12.14 -2.88
C ALA A 98 -5.20 -13.07 -4.09
N ASP A 99 -5.31 -14.37 -3.84
CA ASP A 99 -5.57 -15.37 -4.87
C ASP A 99 -7.02 -15.29 -5.41
N GLU A 100 -7.38 -16.12 -6.39
CA GLU A 100 -8.67 -16.02 -7.09
C GLU A 100 -9.85 -15.99 -6.11
N GLY A 101 -10.67 -14.94 -6.19
CA GLY A 101 -11.84 -14.76 -5.33
C GLY A 101 -11.56 -14.49 -3.85
N ALA A 102 -10.30 -14.22 -3.47
CA ALA A 102 -9.94 -13.84 -2.12
C ALA A 102 -10.44 -12.43 -1.78
N ASP A 103 -10.79 -12.18 -0.52
CA ASP A 103 -11.23 -10.86 -0.03
C ASP A 103 -10.47 -10.50 1.25
N LEU A 104 -9.82 -9.34 1.29
CA LEU A 104 -9.23 -8.80 2.51
C LEU A 104 -9.29 -7.28 2.61
N THR A 105 -9.27 -6.81 3.86
CA THR A 105 -8.92 -5.43 4.21
C THR A 105 -7.62 -5.43 5.00
N TYR A 106 -6.66 -4.62 4.58
CA TYR A 106 -5.41 -4.39 5.30
C TYR A 106 -5.31 -2.93 5.74
N ILE A 107 -4.92 -2.71 6.99
CA ILE A 107 -4.76 -1.40 7.61
C ILE A 107 -3.32 -1.23 8.03
N GLU A 108 -2.67 -0.23 7.44
CA GLU A 108 -1.32 0.20 7.77
C GLU A 108 -1.39 1.52 8.56
N GLY A 109 -0.91 1.48 9.80
CA GLY A 109 -0.71 2.65 10.63
C GLY A 109 0.76 2.97 10.77
N CYS A 110 1.14 4.21 10.47
CA CYS A 110 2.50 4.71 10.71
C CYS A 110 2.45 5.95 11.60
N THR A 111 3.11 5.88 12.76
CA THR A 111 3.33 7.05 13.63
C THR A 111 4.79 7.14 14.04
N ALA A 112 5.33 8.35 14.00
CA ALA A 112 6.66 8.65 14.52
C ALA A 112 6.54 9.56 15.75
N PRO A 113 7.26 9.29 16.84
CA PRO A 113 7.57 10.30 17.85
C PRO A 113 8.22 11.53 17.21
N VAL A 114 8.08 12.70 17.83
CA VAL A 114 8.80 13.91 17.38
C VAL A 114 10.30 13.66 17.55
N TYR A 115 11.03 13.57 16.44
CA TYR A 115 12.49 13.55 16.44
C TYR A 115 13.03 14.95 16.10
N SER A 116 14.29 15.20 16.47
CA SER A 116 14.97 16.49 16.30
C SER A 116 15.83 16.56 15.04
N LYS A 117 15.78 15.55 14.17
CA LYS A 117 16.65 15.40 12.98
C LYS A 117 15.89 14.74 11.82
N ASP A 118 16.12 15.24 10.60
CA ASP A 118 15.48 14.76 9.37
C ASP A 118 15.58 13.22 9.22
N ALA A 119 14.46 12.56 8.91
CA ALA A 119 14.37 11.11 8.73
C ALA A 119 13.74 10.75 7.37
N LEU A 120 14.15 9.62 6.77
CA LEU A 120 13.63 9.14 5.49
C LEU A 120 12.76 7.90 5.68
N HIS A 121 11.51 7.98 5.23
CA HIS A 121 10.64 6.83 5.07
C HIS A 121 10.46 6.55 3.58
N ALA A 122 11.00 5.43 3.11
CA ALA A 122 10.96 5.02 1.71
C ALA A 122 10.43 3.58 1.59
N ALA A 123 9.12 3.43 1.82
CA ALA A 123 8.43 2.15 1.74
C ALA A 123 8.13 1.75 0.29
N VAL A 124 8.06 0.43 0.08
CA VAL A 124 7.53 -0.18 -1.13
C VAL A 124 6.35 -1.08 -0.79
N VAL A 125 5.24 -0.91 -1.51
CA VAL A 125 4.04 -1.73 -1.33
C VAL A 125 3.63 -2.34 -2.67
N GLU A 126 3.65 -3.66 -2.71
CA GLU A 126 3.21 -4.46 -3.86
C GLU A 126 1.92 -5.20 -3.51
N VAL A 127 0.87 -4.98 -4.30
CA VAL A 127 -0.40 -5.70 -4.17
C VAL A 127 -0.69 -6.46 -5.46
N ILE A 128 -0.99 -7.74 -5.34
CA ILE A 128 -1.41 -8.60 -6.45
C ILE A 128 -2.81 -9.12 -6.11
N ALA A 129 -3.82 -8.63 -6.84
CA ALA A 129 -5.19 -9.09 -6.73
C ALA A 129 -5.53 -9.94 -7.96
N HIS A 130 -5.56 -11.26 -7.78
CA HIS A 130 -5.91 -12.22 -8.84
C HIS A 130 -7.39 -12.13 -9.21
N LYS A 131 -7.79 -12.95 -10.18
CA LYS A 131 -9.14 -12.94 -10.75
C LYS A 131 -10.23 -12.94 -9.66
N ASN A 132 -11.21 -12.05 -9.79
CA ASN A 132 -12.32 -11.85 -8.83
C ASN A 132 -11.90 -11.52 -7.38
N ALA A 133 -10.62 -11.28 -7.10
CA ALA A 133 -10.15 -10.94 -5.76
C ALA A 133 -10.47 -9.48 -5.42
N HIS A 134 -10.63 -9.21 -4.12
CA HIS A 134 -10.86 -7.88 -3.59
C HIS A 134 -9.83 -7.55 -2.51
N VAL A 135 -9.11 -6.45 -2.71
CA VAL A 135 -8.12 -5.96 -1.74
C VAL A 135 -8.41 -4.51 -1.40
N LYS A 136 -8.72 -4.25 -0.14
CA LYS A 136 -8.84 -2.90 0.40
C LYS A 136 -7.64 -2.57 1.25
N TYR A 137 -6.85 -1.59 0.83
CA TYR A 137 -5.68 -1.12 1.55
C TYR A 137 -5.96 0.25 2.15
N ILE A 138 -5.87 0.36 3.47
CA ILE A 138 -6.08 1.59 4.21
C ILE A 138 -4.76 2.04 4.83
N THR A 139 -4.31 3.25 4.51
CA THR A 139 -3.16 3.87 5.17
C THR A 139 -3.60 5.10 5.95
N VAL A 140 -3.29 5.13 7.25
CA VAL A 140 -3.40 6.35 8.06
C VAL A 140 -2.01 6.70 8.57
N GLN A 141 -1.44 7.77 8.04
CA GLN A 141 -0.10 8.23 8.40
C GLN A 141 -0.17 9.58 9.11
N ASN A 142 0.57 9.71 10.21
CA ASN A 142 0.80 10.98 10.89
C ASN A 142 2.27 11.08 11.30
N TRP A 143 3.06 11.70 10.44
CA TRP A 143 4.51 11.83 10.62
C TRP A 143 4.89 13.13 11.34
N SER A 144 6.02 13.11 12.05
CA SER A 144 6.64 14.35 12.52
C SER A 144 7.11 15.20 11.32
N SER A 145 7.22 16.52 11.52
CA SER A 145 7.47 17.50 10.43
C SER A 145 8.89 17.46 9.84
N ASP A 146 9.75 16.59 10.34
CA ASP A 146 11.13 16.31 9.92
C ASP A 146 11.24 15.07 9.02
N VAL A 147 10.14 14.34 8.78
CA VAL A 147 10.13 13.13 7.94
C VAL A 147 9.97 13.46 6.45
N TYR A 148 10.79 12.86 5.60
CA TYR A 148 10.52 12.72 4.16
C TYR A 148 9.83 11.39 3.90
N ASN A 149 8.62 11.44 3.35
CA ASN A 149 7.77 10.28 3.07
C ASN A 149 7.71 10.02 1.57
N LEU A 150 8.60 9.16 1.06
CA LEU A 150 8.87 8.95 -0.37
C LEU A 150 8.53 7.50 -0.74
N VAL A 151 7.24 7.23 -0.94
CA VAL A 151 6.70 5.86 -0.96
C VAL A 151 6.25 5.45 -2.36
N THR A 152 6.61 4.23 -2.75
CA THR A 152 6.10 3.62 -3.99
C THR A 152 5.09 2.52 -3.66
N LYS A 153 3.79 2.79 -3.90
CA LYS A 153 2.72 1.79 -3.78
C LYS A 153 2.13 1.46 -5.16
N ARG A 154 1.96 0.19 -5.47
CA ARG A 154 1.33 -0.25 -6.72
C ARG A 154 0.62 -1.58 -6.56
N ALA A 155 -0.54 -1.67 -7.20
CA ALA A 155 -1.31 -2.89 -7.32
C ALA A 155 -1.42 -3.33 -8.78
N PHE A 156 -1.39 -4.64 -9.00
CA PHE A 156 -1.87 -5.29 -10.22
C PHE A 156 -3.22 -5.94 -9.92
N ALA A 157 -4.25 -5.53 -10.66
CA ALA A 157 -5.60 -6.08 -10.58
C ALA A 157 -5.89 -6.89 -11.86
N TYR A 158 -6.09 -8.20 -11.71
CA TYR A 158 -6.41 -9.13 -12.79
C TYR A 158 -7.94 -9.20 -13.04
N ALA A 159 -8.42 -10.18 -13.81
CA ALA A 159 -9.78 -10.18 -14.35
C ALA A 159 -10.85 -10.02 -13.26
N ASN A 160 -11.71 -9.01 -13.38
CA ASN A 160 -12.74 -8.64 -12.40
C ASN A 160 -12.23 -8.38 -10.97
N ALA A 161 -10.92 -8.30 -10.74
CA ALA A 161 -10.37 -7.98 -9.44
C ALA A 161 -10.70 -6.53 -9.08
N PHE A 162 -10.84 -6.25 -7.79
CA PHE A 162 -11.11 -4.93 -7.29
C PHE A 162 -10.06 -4.51 -6.25
N VAL A 163 -9.37 -3.40 -6.50
CA VAL A 163 -8.40 -2.85 -5.57
C VAL A 163 -8.83 -1.47 -5.09
N GLU A 164 -8.86 -1.30 -3.78
CA GLU A 164 -9.15 -0.03 -3.14
C GLU A 164 -7.93 0.53 -2.41
N TRP A 165 -7.58 1.78 -2.69
CA TRP A 165 -6.64 2.56 -1.89
C TRP A 165 -7.41 3.60 -1.08
N VAL A 166 -7.26 3.57 0.24
CA VAL A 166 -7.78 4.59 1.14
C VAL A 166 -6.62 5.21 1.89
N ASP A 167 -6.28 6.47 1.61
CA ASP A 167 -5.14 7.16 2.19
C ASP A 167 -5.57 8.41 2.96
N ALA A 168 -5.08 8.54 4.20
CA ALA A 168 -5.11 9.78 4.96
C ALA A 168 -3.68 10.24 5.26
N ASN A 169 -3.22 11.28 4.56
CA ASN A 169 -1.85 11.79 4.60
C ASN A 169 -1.77 13.03 5.51
N MET A 170 -1.14 12.88 6.67
CA MET A 170 -0.91 13.96 7.64
C MET A 170 0.54 13.97 8.11
N GLY A 171 1.05 15.14 8.50
CA GLY A 171 2.42 15.25 9.00
C GLY A 171 3.47 15.37 7.89
N SER A 172 4.72 15.01 8.19
CA SER A 172 5.90 15.02 7.28
C SER A 172 6.34 16.40 6.81
N LYS A 173 7.64 16.54 6.50
CA LYS A 173 8.21 17.70 5.80
C LYS A 173 7.77 17.71 4.35
N VAL A 174 7.99 16.58 3.67
CA VAL A 174 7.63 16.35 2.28
C VAL A 174 7.04 14.96 2.16
N THR A 175 5.87 14.84 1.55
CA THR A 175 5.34 13.57 1.03
C THR A 175 5.41 13.60 -0.49
N GLU A 176 5.92 12.51 -1.07
CA GLU A 176 5.75 12.18 -2.48
C GLU A 176 5.19 10.75 -2.57
N LYS A 177 3.91 10.61 -2.94
CA LYS A 177 3.25 9.30 -3.00
C LYS A 177 2.18 9.26 -4.08
N TYR A 178 2.27 8.26 -4.95
CA TYR A 178 1.34 8.05 -6.07
C TYR A 178 0.85 6.59 -6.13
N PRO A 179 -0.02 6.13 -5.20
CA PRO A 179 -0.54 4.77 -5.24
C PRO A 179 -1.18 4.50 -6.60
N SER A 180 -0.77 3.39 -7.19
CA SER A 180 -1.10 3.07 -8.58
C SER A 180 -1.88 1.78 -8.66
N VAL A 181 -2.86 1.69 -9.56
CA VAL A 181 -3.49 0.41 -9.94
C VAL A 181 -3.31 0.21 -11.42
N TYR A 182 -2.70 -0.91 -11.78
CA TYR A 182 -2.62 -1.38 -13.16
C TYR A 182 -3.74 -2.41 -13.32
N LEU A 183 -4.70 -2.06 -14.17
CA LEU A 183 -5.90 -2.84 -14.45
C LEU A 183 -5.55 -3.78 -15.59
N MET A 184 -4.98 -4.93 -15.22
CA MET A 184 -4.21 -5.83 -16.09
C MET A 184 -5.09 -6.60 -17.08
N GLU A 185 -6.31 -6.94 -16.65
CA GLU A 185 -7.21 -7.83 -17.40
C GLU A 185 -8.66 -7.31 -17.38
N ARG A 186 -9.49 -7.92 -18.23
CA ARG A 186 -10.86 -7.49 -18.47
C ARG A 186 -11.65 -7.34 -17.16
N GLY A 187 -12.40 -6.25 -17.06
CA GLY A 187 -13.33 -6.04 -15.93
C GLY A 187 -12.67 -5.64 -14.61
N ALA A 188 -11.33 -5.53 -14.55
CA ALA A 188 -10.62 -5.08 -13.36
C ALA A 188 -11.07 -3.67 -12.95
N LYS A 189 -11.13 -3.43 -11.64
CA LYS A 189 -11.65 -2.20 -11.04
C LYS A 189 -10.66 -1.60 -10.05
N SER A 190 -10.66 -0.28 -9.95
CA SER A 190 -9.95 0.45 -8.91
C SER A 190 -10.80 1.53 -8.27
N ASN A 191 -10.64 1.72 -6.97
CA ASN A 191 -11.20 2.85 -6.23
C ASN A 191 -10.11 3.48 -5.38
N VAL A 192 -9.97 4.79 -5.46
CA VAL A 192 -8.97 5.52 -4.67
C VAL A 192 -9.63 6.68 -3.96
N LEU A 193 -9.54 6.68 -2.64
CA LEU A 193 -9.92 7.79 -1.78
C LEU A 193 -8.67 8.30 -1.08
N SER A 194 -8.29 9.55 -1.34
CA SER A 194 -7.10 10.16 -0.75
C SER A 194 -7.43 11.49 -0.10
N VAL A 195 -7.01 11.67 1.14
CA VAL A 195 -7.04 12.94 1.86
C VAL A 195 -5.61 13.36 2.17
N ALA A 196 -5.27 14.62 1.92
CA ALA A 196 -3.97 15.19 2.26
C ALA A 196 -4.14 16.48 3.07
N LEU A 197 -3.45 16.57 4.21
CA LEU A 197 -3.45 17.73 5.09
C LEU A 197 -2.01 18.24 5.23
N ALA A 198 -1.77 19.49 4.84
CA ALA A 198 -0.47 20.16 4.97
C ALA A 198 -0.56 21.38 5.90
N ASN A 199 0.27 21.42 6.93
CA ASN A 199 0.44 22.54 7.84
C ASN A 199 1.71 23.35 7.50
N LYS A 200 2.03 24.37 8.30
CA LYS A 200 3.20 25.24 8.11
C LYS A 200 4.49 24.43 7.84
N GLY A 201 5.16 24.76 6.75
CA GLY A 201 6.43 24.12 6.37
C GLY A 201 6.31 22.72 5.76
N GLN A 202 5.08 22.19 5.59
CA GLN A 202 4.83 20.88 5.00
C GLN A 202 4.48 21.00 3.51
N HIS A 203 4.93 20.02 2.73
CA HIS A 203 4.55 19.86 1.33
C HIS A 203 4.03 18.44 1.06
N GLN A 204 2.75 18.31 0.74
CA GLN A 204 2.13 17.05 0.35
C GLN A 204 1.99 17.00 -1.19
N ASP A 205 2.94 16.38 -1.89
CA ASP A 205 2.78 16.01 -3.31
C ASP A 205 2.21 14.59 -3.37
N THR A 206 0.89 14.50 -3.45
CA THR A 206 0.16 13.24 -3.40
C THR A 206 -0.61 13.04 -4.67
N GLY A 207 -0.93 11.79 -5.01
CA GLY A 207 -1.72 11.55 -6.20
C GLY A 207 -2.00 10.09 -6.43
N THR A 208 -2.37 9.75 -7.65
CA THR A 208 -2.84 8.39 -7.98
C THR A 208 -2.60 8.12 -9.44
N LYS A 209 -2.32 6.85 -9.79
CA LYS A 209 -2.27 6.42 -11.19
C LYS A 209 -3.24 5.26 -11.44
N ALA A 210 -4.17 5.42 -12.38
CA ALA A 210 -4.97 4.34 -12.93
C ALA A 210 -4.47 4.02 -14.34
N VAL A 211 -3.97 2.80 -14.56
CA VAL A 211 -3.44 2.36 -15.86
C VAL A 211 -4.33 1.24 -16.39
N HIS A 212 -5.15 1.58 -17.39
CA HIS A 212 -6.06 0.65 -18.06
C HIS A 212 -5.31 -0.11 -19.16
N LEU A 213 -5.15 -1.42 -18.98
CA LEU A 213 -4.43 -2.30 -19.90
C LEU A 213 -5.35 -3.27 -20.64
N ALA A 214 -6.63 -3.35 -20.25
CA ALA A 214 -7.60 -4.29 -20.79
C ALA A 214 -9.00 -3.67 -20.97
N PRO A 215 -9.88 -4.30 -21.78
CA PRO A 215 -11.25 -3.85 -21.97
C PRO A 215 -12.10 -3.87 -20.69
N ASP A 216 -13.17 -3.09 -20.68
CA ASP A 216 -14.21 -3.10 -19.63
C ASP A 216 -13.67 -2.76 -18.22
N THR A 217 -12.50 -2.14 -18.13
CA THR A 217 -11.87 -1.77 -16.86
C THR A 217 -12.41 -0.45 -16.32
N SER A 218 -12.47 -0.30 -15.00
CA SER A 218 -12.96 0.94 -14.39
C SER A 218 -12.11 1.50 -13.25
N SER A 219 -12.11 2.82 -13.11
CA SER A 219 -11.42 3.53 -12.04
C SER A 219 -12.26 4.66 -11.47
N VAL A 220 -12.25 4.78 -10.14
CA VAL A 220 -12.77 5.95 -9.43
C VAL A 220 -11.64 6.52 -8.60
N ILE A 221 -11.40 7.82 -8.75
CA ILE A 221 -10.40 8.55 -7.96
C ILE A 221 -11.13 9.70 -7.28
N ARG A 222 -10.90 9.86 -5.97
CA ARG A 222 -11.41 10.96 -5.17
C ARG A 222 -10.28 11.47 -4.32
N SER A 223 -9.87 12.71 -4.56
CA SER A 223 -8.85 13.37 -3.74
C SER A 223 -9.41 14.61 -3.05
N LYS A 224 -9.04 14.82 -1.79
CA LYS A 224 -9.33 16.02 -1.01
C LYS A 224 -8.03 16.54 -0.41
N SER A 225 -7.73 17.81 -0.64
CA SER A 225 -6.54 18.45 -0.13
C SER A 225 -6.90 19.62 0.79
N ILE A 226 -6.20 19.74 1.91
CA ILE A 226 -6.44 20.74 2.95
C ILE A 226 -5.10 21.39 3.28
N CYS A 227 -5.01 22.70 3.10
CA CYS A 227 -3.84 23.50 3.46
C CYS A 227 -4.16 24.36 4.68
N LEU A 228 -3.30 24.33 5.69
CA LEU A 228 -3.38 25.14 6.91
C LEU A 228 -2.08 25.93 7.11
N ASN A 229 -2.17 27.14 7.65
CA ASN A 229 -1.01 27.95 8.07
C ASN A 229 0.13 28.08 7.06
N GLY A 230 -0.20 28.15 5.75
CA GLY A 230 0.78 28.25 4.67
C GLY A 230 1.41 26.93 4.22
N GLY A 231 0.88 25.78 4.66
CA GLY A 231 1.24 24.47 4.11
C GLY A 231 0.84 24.33 2.63
N ARG A 232 1.53 23.45 1.91
CA ARG A 232 1.31 23.23 0.48
C ARG A 232 0.83 21.81 0.22
N THR A 233 -0.24 21.69 -0.56
CA THR A 233 -0.66 20.42 -1.15
C THR A 233 -0.58 20.52 -2.67
N THR A 234 -0.26 19.42 -3.33
CA THR A 234 -0.27 19.28 -4.79
C THR A 234 -0.86 17.91 -5.08
N TYR A 235 -1.90 17.89 -5.92
CA TYR A 235 -2.47 16.64 -6.42
C TYR A 235 -1.90 16.32 -7.81
N ARG A 236 -1.39 15.10 -8.00
CA ARG A 236 -0.90 14.63 -9.30
C ARG A 236 -1.55 13.30 -9.70
N GLY A 237 -2.58 13.38 -10.53
CA GLY A 237 -3.27 12.22 -11.09
C GLY A 237 -2.71 11.79 -12.44
N LEU A 238 -2.80 10.49 -12.75
CA LEU A 238 -2.67 9.95 -14.10
C LEU A 238 -3.77 8.92 -14.34
N VAL A 239 -4.59 9.15 -15.37
CA VAL A 239 -5.43 8.10 -15.95
C VAL A 239 -4.85 7.80 -17.33
N LYS A 240 -4.33 6.58 -17.52
CA LYS A 240 -3.71 6.14 -18.78
C LYS A 240 -4.51 5.01 -19.37
N VAL A 241 -4.93 5.15 -20.61
CA VAL A 241 -5.60 4.10 -21.39
C VAL A 241 -4.63 3.61 -22.45
N ASN A 242 -4.23 2.34 -22.37
CA ASN A 242 -3.34 1.75 -23.36
C ASN A 242 -4.10 1.31 -24.61
N LYS A 243 -3.38 1.21 -25.73
CA LYS A 243 -3.92 0.68 -26.99
C LYS A 243 -4.51 -0.72 -26.74
N GLY A 244 -5.76 -0.92 -27.17
CA GLY A 244 -6.50 -2.18 -27.00
C GLY A 244 -7.39 -2.23 -25.76
N ALA A 245 -7.28 -1.29 -24.82
CA ALA A 245 -8.26 -1.15 -23.74
C ALA A 245 -9.48 -0.38 -24.25
N THR A 246 -10.56 -1.10 -24.55
CA THR A 246 -11.85 -0.54 -25.00
C THR A 246 -12.85 -0.48 -23.85
N ASP A 247 -13.92 0.32 -23.99
CA ASP A 247 -15.05 0.34 -23.05
C ASP A 247 -14.68 0.66 -21.59
N ILE A 248 -13.61 1.45 -21.44
CA ILE A 248 -13.12 1.87 -20.13
C ILE A 248 -14.04 2.92 -19.50
N LYS A 249 -14.08 2.96 -18.17
CA LYS A 249 -14.80 3.98 -17.42
C LYS A 249 -13.91 4.56 -16.34
N SER A 250 -13.68 5.87 -16.36
CA SER A 250 -12.94 6.54 -15.29
C SER A 250 -13.70 7.76 -14.77
N SER A 251 -13.72 7.93 -13.46
CA SER A 251 -14.21 9.13 -12.77
C SER A 251 -13.11 9.64 -11.84
N THR A 252 -12.89 10.95 -11.82
CA THR A 252 -11.87 11.62 -11.00
C THR A 252 -12.44 12.85 -10.30
#